data_AF-A0A972ZX75-F1
#
_entry.id   AF-A0A972ZX75-F1
#
_cell.length_a   1.000
_cell.length_b   1.000
_cell.length_c   1.000
_cell.angle_alpha   90.00
_cell.angle_beta   90.00
_cell.angle_gamma   90.00
#
_symmetry.space_group_name_H-M   'P 1'
#
loop_
_entity.id
_entity.type
_entity.pdbx_description
1 polymer ?
#
loop_
_entity_poly.entity_id
_entity_poly.type
_entity_poly.pdbx_seq_one_letter_code
_entity_poly.pdbx_strand_id
1 'polypeptide(L)'
;YGGQQVPNSRALAYFLAEQPARGARRILEKDFVKWVTNNLRDAPDEKLLQQVVDQANKVGKNQSAAGMFLLARVCRLLDPEGPVRFGSLAFFLDGLGPMLAAAFKNNKKDDLQFLEAGIGGGLLLDAVDQGTAVNIRRLRLLAIQMQDNVIQNTKGMGLERCLYDLCPSLPCQSPVVEPYYATNLVDFGAALEAIAAKGVLTSDVFDRHVVAFIGSQSSALEPQIELLRAAGKIPSATALATLDLLEVLQRRFAPTPMPALTSWMCRELDCVMDLIRSKKRRGLMAEKMASIISGASLTEVARTMDFPSALKRDENEYKDVVIEFANNEIQLRKIRQGVSRLDRMAQVTGFGGVAAIGTLVWALVVVFFVFGGGSE
;
A
#
# COMPACT_ATOMS: atom_id res chain seq x y z
N TYR A 1 -15.97 7.55 48.19
CA TYR A 1 -14.99 8.12 47.24
C TYR A 1 -15.35 9.58 47.02
N GLY A 2 -14.42 10.52 47.23
CA GLY A 2 -14.71 11.96 47.03
C GLY A 2 -15.87 12.53 47.86
N GLY A 3 -16.12 12.01 49.06
CA GLY A 3 -17.26 12.40 49.91
C GLY A 3 -18.57 11.64 49.65
N GLN A 4 -18.65 10.82 48.61
CA GLN A 4 -19.82 10.00 48.29
C GLN A 4 -19.70 8.58 48.87
N GLN A 5 -20.83 7.99 49.28
CA GLN A 5 -20.89 6.59 49.70
C GLN A 5 -20.72 5.66 48.49
N VAL A 6 -19.88 4.64 48.63
CA VAL A 6 -19.60 3.64 47.58
C VAL A 6 -20.06 2.28 48.09
N PRO A 7 -21.28 1.82 47.73
CA PRO A 7 -21.88 0.64 48.34
C PRO A 7 -21.39 -0.70 47.77
N ASN A 8 -20.84 -0.72 46.55
CA ASN A 8 -20.43 -1.93 45.83
C ASN A 8 -19.35 -1.64 44.77
N SER A 9 -18.78 -2.70 44.19
CA SER A 9 -17.71 -2.65 43.18
C SER A 9 -18.15 -1.92 41.91
N ARG A 10 -19.39 -2.14 41.45
CA ARG A 10 -19.95 -1.43 40.29
C ARG A 10 -20.00 0.08 40.47
N ALA A 11 -20.46 0.55 41.64
CA ALA A 11 -20.49 1.97 41.97
C ALA A 11 -19.08 2.55 42.02
N LEU A 12 -18.10 1.81 42.57
CA LEU A 12 -16.71 2.24 42.55
C LEU A 12 -16.18 2.41 41.12
N ALA A 13 -16.42 1.43 40.24
CA ALA A 13 -16.01 1.49 38.84
C ALA A 13 -16.57 2.72 38.13
N TYR A 14 -17.85 3.05 38.37
CA TYR A 14 -18.48 4.26 37.84
C TYR A 14 -17.76 5.53 38.32
N PHE A 15 -17.56 5.69 39.63
CA PHE A 15 -16.95 6.91 40.18
C PHE A 15 -15.47 7.08 39.81
N LEU A 16 -14.72 5.98 39.68
CA LEU A 16 -13.33 6.03 39.21
C LEU A 16 -13.25 6.52 37.76
N ALA A 17 -14.20 6.12 36.93
CA ALA A 17 -14.23 6.47 35.51
C ALA A 17 -14.78 7.88 35.21
N GLU A 18 -15.57 8.46 36.12
CA GLU A 18 -16.10 9.82 35.96
C GLU A 18 -14.99 10.89 35.88
N GLN A 19 -13.88 10.67 36.60
CA GLN A 19 -12.70 11.53 36.55
C GLN A 19 -11.44 10.70 36.30
N PRO A 20 -11.12 10.33 35.04
CA PRO A 20 -10.11 9.32 34.74
C PRO A 20 -8.73 9.59 35.36
N ALA A 21 -8.27 10.84 35.32
CA ALA A 21 -6.97 11.21 35.91
C ALA A 21 -6.94 11.05 37.44
N ARG A 22 -8.05 11.37 38.12
CA ARG A 22 -8.18 11.22 39.58
C ARG A 22 -8.39 9.75 39.97
N GLY A 23 -9.17 9.01 39.19
CA GLY A 23 -9.38 7.58 39.34
C GLY A 23 -8.07 6.81 39.26
N ALA A 24 -7.27 7.05 38.21
CA ALA A 24 -5.96 6.43 38.04
C ALA A 24 -5.01 6.74 39.21
N ARG A 25 -4.97 8.00 39.69
CA ARG A 25 -4.18 8.38 40.88
C ARG A 25 -4.63 7.63 42.13
N ARG A 26 -5.94 7.51 42.37
CA ARG A 26 -6.48 6.75 43.52
C ARG A 26 -6.04 5.29 43.45
N ILE A 27 -6.08 4.66 42.28
CA ILE A 27 -5.72 3.24 42.12
C ILE A 27 -4.24 3.01 42.47
N LEU A 28 -3.37 3.99 42.21
CA LEU A 28 -1.94 3.91 42.50
C LEU A 28 -1.59 4.15 43.99
N GLU A 29 -2.57 4.55 44.82
CA GLU A 29 -2.34 4.73 46.26
C GLU A 29 -2.14 3.36 46.94
N LYS A 30 -1.16 3.28 47.85
CA LYS A 30 -0.73 2.00 48.48
C LYS A 30 -1.83 1.30 49.26
N ASP A 31 -2.84 2.02 49.72
CA ASP A 31 -3.97 1.50 50.49
C ASP A 31 -5.15 1.07 49.62
N PHE A 32 -5.14 1.37 48.31
CA PHE A 32 -6.30 1.16 47.43
C PHE A 32 -6.81 -0.28 47.44
N VAL A 33 -5.93 -1.26 47.18
CA VAL A 33 -6.30 -2.68 47.12
C VAL A 33 -6.91 -3.14 48.44
N LYS A 34 -6.25 -2.85 49.56
CA LYS A 34 -6.76 -3.15 50.91
C LYS A 34 -8.08 -2.44 51.21
N TRP A 35 -8.26 -1.22 50.72
CA TRP A 35 -9.50 -0.49 50.91
C TRP A 35 -10.64 -1.15 50.16
N VAL A 36 -10.43 -1.53 48.90
CA VAL A 36 -11.42 -2.22 48.06
C VAL A 36 -11.86 -3.54 48.72
N THR A 37 -10.91 -4.38 49.14
CA THR A 37 -11.21 -5.70 49.70
C THR A 37 -11.91 -5.65 51.06
N ASN A 38 -11.61 -4.65 51.89
CA ASN A 38 -12.20 -4.52 53.23
C ASN A 38 -13.55 -3.78 53.25
N ASN A 39 -13.84 -2.92 52.26
CA ASN A 39 -14.99 -2.00 52.31
C ASN A 39 -16.12 -2.34 51.33
N LEU A 40 -15.85 -3.14 50.30
CA LEU A 40 -16.86 -3.53 49.30
C LEU A 40 -17.41 -4.92 49.58
N ARG A 41 -18.73 -5.06 49.44
CA ARG A 41 -19.44 -6.33 49.67
C ARG A 41 -19.12 -7.39 48.61
N ASP A 42 -18.87 -6.94 47.39
CA ASP A 42 -18.64 -7.70 46.16
C ASP A 42 -17.23 -7.43 45.60
N ALA A 43 -16.24 -7.30 46.49
CA ALA A 43 -14.87 -7.02 46.10
C ALA A 43 -14.31 -8.13 45.16
N PRO A 44 -13.55 -7.76 44.11
CA PRO A 44 -12.85 -8.72 43.28
C PRO A 44 -11.71 -9.41 44.06
N ASP A 45 -11.19 -10.51 43.51
CA ASP A 45 -10.05 -11.23 44.10
C ASP A 45 -8.85 -10.30 44.32
N GLU A 46 -8.34 -10.28 45.57
CA GLU A 46 -7.25 -9.39 45.99
C GLU A 46 -5.97 -9.61 45.18
N LYS A 47 -5.63 -10.88 44.89
CA LYS A 47 -4.40 -11.21 44.16
C LYS A 47 -4.50 -10.71 42.73
N LEU A 48 -5.66 -10.90 42.10
CA LEU A 48 -5.93 -10.47 40.72
C LEU A 48 -5.91 -8.94 40.62
N LEU A 49 -6.51 -8.24 41.59
CA LEU A 49 -6.47 -6.78 41.67
C LEU A 49 -5.04 -6.26 41.88
N GLN A 50 -4.27 -6.86 42.80
CA GLN A 50 -2.88 -6.48 43.05
C GLN A 50 -2.00 -6.71 41.82
N GLN A 51 -2.19 -7.83 41.10
CA GLN A 51 -1.47 -8.12 39.86
C GLN A 51 -1.68 -7.03 38.81
N VAL A 52 -2.91 -6.57 38.60
CA VAL A 52 -3.21 -5.51 37.62
C VAL A 52 -2.56 -4.17 38.02
N VAL A 53 -2.61 -3.81 39.30
CA VAL A 53 -1.96 -2.60 39.83
C VAL A 53 -0.44 -2.67 39.69
N ASP A 54 0.17 -3.81 40.01
CA ASP A 54 1.62 -4.02 39.90
C ASP A 54 2.12 -4.02 38.46
N GLN A 55 1.34 -4.57 37.53
CA GLN A 55 1.65 -4.52 36.09
C GLN A 55 1.71 -3.07 35.59
N ALA A 56 0.79 -2.21 36.01
CA ALA A 56 0.79 -0.81 35.59
C ALA A 56 1.97 -0.02 36.16
N ASN A 57 2.40 -0.33 37.39
CA ASN A 57 3.59 0.29 38.01
C ASN A 57 4.90 0.02 37.25
N LYS A 58 4.97 -1.06 36.45
CA LYS A 58 6.17 -1.43 35.69
C LYS A 58 6.30 -0.72 34.33
N VAL A 59 5.23 -0.15 33.76
CA VAL A 59 5.19 0.37 32.37
C VAL A 59 5.62 1.85 32.26
N GLY A 60 6.46 2.34 33.18
CA GLY A 60 6.83 3.76 33.26
C GLY A 60 7.40 4.37 31.96
N LYS A 61 6.68 5.35 31.38
CA LYS A 61 7.21 6.57 30.70
C LYS A 61 6.12 7.53 30.16
N ASN A 62 4.86 7.10 30.02
CA ASN A 62 3.71 7.98 29.77
C ASN A 62 2.66 7.83 30.88
N GLN A 63 2.75 8.65 31.94
CA GLN A 63 1.87 8.55 33.11
C GLN A 63 0.38 8.67 32.76
N SER A 64 0.03 9.42 31.70
CA SER A 64 -1.36 9.60 31.26
C SER A 64 -1.94 8.35 30.58
N ALA A 65 -1.26 7.81 29.56
CA ALA A 65 -1.75 6.65 28.82
C ALA A 65 -1.74 5.36 29.66
N ALA A 66 -0.64 5.11 30.40
CA ALA A 66 -0.57 3.97 31.31
C ALA A 66 -1.64 4.03 32.41
N GLY A 67 -1.94 5.24 32.91
CA GLY A 67 -3.02 5.47 33.86
C GLY A 67 -4.41 5.15 33.30
N MET A 68 -4.67 5.45 32.02
CA MET A 68 -5.93 5.10 31.36
C MET A 68 -6.11 3.59 31.22
N PHE A 69 -5.07 2.84 30.83
CA PHE A 69 -5.14 1.37 30.76
C PHE A 69 -5.32 0.74 32.14
N LEU A 70 -4.60 1.22 33.15
CA LEU A 70 -4.77 0.78 34.53
C LEU A 70 -6.22 1.00 35.00
N LEU A 71 -6.73 2.21 34.81
CA LEU A 71 -8.10 2.55 35.17
C LEU A 71 -9.11 1.62 34.47
N ALA A 72 -8.96 1.43 33.16
CA ALA A 72 -9.85 0.59 32.36
C ALA A 72 -9.89 -0.85 32.87
N ARG A 73 -8.71 -1.45 33.13
CA ARG A 73 -8.58 -2.82 33.64
C ARG A 73 -9.14 -2.96 35.05
N VAL A 74 -8.87 -2.00 35.95
CA VAL A 74 -9.43 -2.04 37.31
C VAL A 74 -10.95 -1.86 37.28
N CYS A 75 -11.47 -0.95 36.46
CA CYS A 75 -12.93 -0.80 36.29
C CYS A 75 -13.56 -2.08 35.77
N ARG A 76 -12.88 -2.81 34.87
CA ARG A 76 -13.35 -4.10 34.34
C ARG A 76 -13.37 -5.20 35.40
N LEU A 77 -12.37 -5.26 36.27
CA LEU A 77 -12.35 -6.20 37.41
C LEU A 77 -13.46 -5.90 38.42
N LEU A 78 -13.73 -4.62 38.67
CA LEU A 78 -14.78 -4.17 39.59
C LEU A 78 -16.20 -4.33 39.02
N ASP A 79 -16.35 -4.24 37.70
CA ASP A 79 -17.64 -4.37 37.00
C ASP A 79 -17.49 -5.27 35.76
N PRO A 80 -17.39 -6.62 35.93
CA PRO A 80 -17.18 -7.57 34.84
C PRO A 80 -18.37 -7.74 33.87
N GLU A 81 -19.50 -7.09 34.13
CA GLU A 81 -20.62 -7.01 33.18
C GLU A 81 -20.84 -5.58 32.67
N GLY A 82 -20.05 -4.62 33.15
CA GLY A 82 -20.15 -3.23 32.75
C GLY A 82 -19.45 -2.91 31.42
N PRO A 83 -19.63 -1.69 30.92
CA PRO A 83 -18.97 -1.23 29.72
C PRO A 83 -17.45 -1.13 29.92
N VAL A 84 -16.72 -1.34 28.83
CA VAL A 84 -15.30 -0.98 28.71
C VAL A 84 -15.19 0.54 28.74
N ARG A 85 -14.33 1.08 29.60
CA ARG A 85 -14.15 2.51 29.80
C ARG A 85 -12.71 2.91 29.51
N PHE A 86 -12.47 3.80 28.55
CA PHE A 86 -11.14 4.22 28.14
C PHE A 86 -11.14 5.64 27.56
N GLY A 87 -10.31 6.53 28.12
CA GLY A 87 -10.34 7.95 27.76
C GLY A 87 -11.70 8.58 28.07
N SER A 88 -12.31 9.21 27.07
CA SER A 88 -13.69 9.74 27.10
C SER A 88 -14.76 8.70 26.79
N LEU A 89 -14.39 7.47 26.46
CA LEU A 89 -15.29 6.47 25.90
C LEU A 89 -15.78 5.48 26.95
N ALA A 90 -17.06 5.10 26.80
CA ALA A 90 -17.66 3.97 27.49
C ALA A 90 -18.51 3.18 26.50
N PHE A 91 -18.22 1.89 26.31
CA PHE A 91 -18.95 1.04 25.37
C PHE A 91 -19.02 -0.42 25.82
N PHE A 92 -20.09 -1.10 25.40
CA PHE A 92 -20.15 -2.55 25.40
C PHE A 92 -19.55 -3.10 24.11
N LEU A 93 -19.13 -4.37 24.12
CA LEU A 93 -18.45 -5.00 22.97
C LEU A 93 -19.33 -5.04 21.72
N ASP A 94 -20.64 -5.23 21.88
CA ASP A 94 -21.65 -5.19 20.82
C ASP A 94 -21.93 -3.76 20.32
N GLY A 95 -21.72 -2.74 21.16
CA GLY A 95 -21.82 -1.33 20.80
C GLY A 95 -20.62 -0.76 20.04
N LEU A 96 -19.52 -1.52 19.92
CA LEU A 96 -18.27 -1.04 19.34
C LEU A 96 -18.38 -0.69 17.84
N GLY A 97 -19.08 -1.51 17.06
CA GLY A 97 -19.29 -1.27 15.64
C GLY A 97 -20.03 0.05 15.36
N PRO A 98 -21.24 0.24 15.92
CA PRO A 98 -21.98 1.50 15.82
C PRO A 98 -21.20 2.72 16.36
N MET A 99 -20.42 2.54 17.43
CA MET A 99 -19.56 3.60 17.96
C MET A 99 -18.48 4.01 16.96
N LEU A 100 -17.78 3.06 16.33
CA LEU A 100 -16.81 3.35 15.27
C LEU A 100 -17.48 4.06 14.11
N ALA A 101 -18.63 3.57 13.65
CA ALA A 101 -19.37 4.18 12.54
C ALA A 101 -19.73 5.64 12.84
N ALA A 102 -20.24 5.92 14.04
CA ALA A 102 -20.55 7.28 14.48
C ALA A 102 -19.30 8.16 14.63
N ALA A 103 -18.17 7.60 15.11
CA ALA A 103 -16.92 8.33 15.27
C ALA A 103 -16.31 8.72 13.91
N PHE A 104 -16.28 7.81 12.95
CA PHE A 104 -15.85 8.09 11.57
C PHE A 104 -16.76 9.11 10.90
N LYS A 105 -18.09 8.91 10.95
CA LYS A 105 -19.05 9.81 10.29
C LYS A 105 -18.99 11.25 10.81
N ASN A 106 -18.82 11.41 12.12
CA ASN A 106 -18.74 12.73 12.76
C ASN A 106 -17.31 13.27 12.86
N ASN A 107 -16.32 12.58 12.28
CA ASN A 107 -14.90 12.95 12.32
C ASN A 107 -14.39 13.23 13.75
N LYS A 108 -14.81 12.41 14.72
CA LYS A 108 -14.40 12.54 16.13
C LYS A 108 -12.99 11.97 16.32
N LYS A 109 -11.99 12.76 15.95
CA LYS A 109 -10.58 12.34 15.95
C LYS A 109 -10.10 11.84 17.31
N ASP A 110 -10.50 12.49 18.39
CA ASP A 110 -10.10 12.09 19.75
C ASP A 110 -10.68 10.71 20.12
N ASP A 111 -11.95 10.47 19.81
CA ASP A 111 -12.61 9.17 20.02
C ASP A 111 -11.92 8.07 19.20
N LEU A 112 -11.60 8.34 17.93
CA LEU A 112 -10.86 7.41 17.07
C LEU A 112 -9.46 7.11 17.64
N GLN A 113 -8.74 8.10 18.14
CA GLN A 113 -7.43 7.89 18.77
C GLN A 113 -7.53 7.02 20.03
N PHE A 114 -8.55 7.23 20.86
CA PHE A 114 -8.79 6.38 22.02
C PHE A 114 -9.16 4.94 21.64
N LEU A 115 -9.98 4.76 20.60
CA LEU A 115 -10.31 3.43 20.09
C LEU A 115 -9.09 2.72 19.51
N GLU A 116 -8.27 3.43 18.73
CA GLU A 116 -7.02 2.89 18.17
C GLU A 116 -6.08 2.44 19.29
N ALA A 117 -5.83 3.32 20.27
CA ALA A 117 -4.97 2.99 21.41
C ALA A 117 -5.55 1.83 22.24
N GLY A 118 -6.84 1.87 22.57
CA GLY A 118 -7.49 0.84 23.40
C GLY A 118 -7.49 -0.54 22.73
N ILE A 119 -7.83 -0.60 21.44
CA ILE A 119 -7.85 -1.84 20.66
C ILE A 119 -6.43 -2.37 20.47
N GLY A 120 -5.49 -1.53 20.01
CA GLY A 120 -4.09 -1.91 19.83
C GLY A 120 -3.41 -2.34 21.12
N GLY A 121 -3.79 -1.73 22.25
CA GLY A 121 -3.32 -2.06 23.60
C GLY A 121 -3.95 -3.31 24.23
N GLY A 122 -4.84 -4.01 23.51
CA GLY A 122 -5.42 -5.28 23.95
C GLY A 122 -6.60 -5.15 24.91
N LEU A 123 -7.19 -3.95 25.07
CA LEU A 123 -8.28 -3.74 26.03
C LEU A 123 -9.53 -4.58 25.72
N LEU A 124 -9.81 -4.83 24.44
CA LEU A 124 -10.91 -5.69 24.04
C LEU A 124 -10.65 -7.16 24.43
N LEU A 125 -9.41 -7.62 24.26
CA LEU A 125 -9.02 -8.98 24.62
C LEU A 125 -9.14 -9.17 26.15
N ASP A 126 -8.65 -8.20 26.92
CA ASP A 126 -8.81 -8.16 28.38
C ASP A 126 -10.30 -8.20 28.78
N ALA A 127 -11.14 -7.42 28.08
CA ALA A 127 -12.56 -7.34 28.38
C ALA A 127 -13.30 -8.67 28.10
N VAL A 128 -12.92 -9.36 27.02
CA VAL A 128 -13.46 -10.68 26.66
C VAL A 128 -13.02 -11.75 27.64
N ASP A 129 -11.73 -11.81 27.98
CA ASP A 129 -11.16 -12.84 28.87
C ASP A 129 -11.70 -12.72 30.31
N GLN A 130 -12.11 -11.52 30.73
CA GLN A 130 -12.74 -11.26 32.03
C GLN A 130 -14.27 -11.35 32.02
N GLY A 131 -14.89 -11.56 30.85
CA GLY A 131 -16.35 -11.60 30.69
C GLY A 131 -16.96 -12.99 30.89
N THR A 132 -18.29 -13.03 31.05
CA THR A 132 -19.09 -14.25 31.20
C THR A 132 -19.84 -14.62 29.90
N ALA A 133 -19.43 -14.07 28.75
CA ALA A 133 -20.17 -14.19 27.50
C ALA A 133 -20.25 -15.63 26.96
N VAL A 134 -21.44 -16.01 26.47
CA VAL A 134 -21.76 -17.36 25.96
C VAL A 134 -20.90 -17.78 24.75
N ASN A 135 -20.20 -16.85 24.10
CA ASN A 135 -19.36 -17.10 22.92
C ASN A 135 -17.92 -16.56 23.06
N ILE A 136 -17.31 -16.73 24.24
CA ILE A 136 -16.00 -16.18 24.58
C ILE A 136 -14.92 -16.49 23.52
N ARG A 137 -14.89 -17.71 22.97
CA ARG A 137 -13.91 -18.11 21.94
C ARG A 137 -14.02 -17.26 20.67
N ARG A 138 -15.24 -17.01 20.18
CA ARG A 138 -15.48 -16.22 18.97
C ARG A 138 -15.12 -14.75 19.22
N LEU A 139 -15.54 -14.19 20.36
CA LEU A 139 -15.23 -12.81 20.73
C LEU A 139 -13.72 -12.61 20.90
N ARG A 140 -13.01 -13.62 21.41
CA ARG A 140 -11.56 -13.58 21.58
C ARG A 140 -10.83 -13.53 20.24
N LEU A 141 -11.25 -14.36 19.29
CA LEU A 141 -10.70 -14.34 17.92
C LEU A 141 -10.94 -12.98 17.24
N LEU A 142 -12.15 -12.43 17.38
CA LEU A 142 -12.48 -11.11 16.86
C LEU A 142 -11.61 -10.02 17.50
N ALA A 143 -11.43 -10.04 18.82
CA ALA A 143 -10.58 -9.08 19.52
C ALA A 143 -9.12 -9.14 19.06
N ILE A 144 -8.57 -10.34 18.84
CA ILE A 144 -7.21 -10.54 18.31
C ILE A 144 -7.12 -9.98 16.89
N GLN A 145 -8.06 -10.32 16.01
CA GLN A 145 -8.09 -9.81 14.64
C GLN A 145 -8.16 -8.28 14.59
N MET A 146 -9.01 -7.69 15.43
CA MET A 146 -9.12 -6.23 15.53
C MET A 146 -7.83 -5.59 16.04
N GLN A 147 -7.18 -6.20 17.03
CA GLN A 147 -5.89 -5.76 17.53
C GLN A 147 -4.82 -5.82 16.43
N ASP A 148 -4.75 -6.92 15.67
CA ASP A 148 -3.82 -7.08 14.55
C ASP A 148 -4.07 -6.03 13.46
N ASN A 149 -5.33 -5.79 13.10
CA ASN A 149 -5.73 -4.75 12.15
C ASN A 149 -5.19 -3.38 12.59
N VAL A 150 -5.39 -3.02 13.85
CA VAL A 150 -4.97 -1.73 14.41
C VAL A 150 -3.45 -1.62 14.53
N ILE A 151 -2.75 -2.68 14.94
CA ILE A 151 -1.29 -2.68 15.05
C ILE A 151 -0.62 -2.51 13.69
N GLN A 152 -1.14 -3.18 12.65
CA GLN A 152 -0.57 -3.07 11.31
C GLN A 152 -0.77 -1.66 10.72
N ASN A 153 -1.96 -1.07 10.89
CA ASN A 153 -2.28 0.31 10.52
C ASN A 153 -1.91 0.73 9.08
N THR A 154 -1.88 -0.21 8.14
CA THR A 154 -1.62 0.04 6.71
C THR A 154 -2.93 0.28 5.95
N LYS A 155 -2.86 0.77 4.69
CA LYS A 155 -4.04 0.89 3.81
C LYS A 155 -4.74 -0.47 3.70
N GLY A 156 -6.02 -0.57 4.07
CA GLY A 156 -6.76 -1.84 4.09
C GLY A 156 -6.84 -2.52 5.46
N MET A 157 -6.07 -2.04 6.42
CA MET A 157 -6.07 -2.43 7.83
C MET A 157 -6.44 -1.22 8.69
N GLY A 158 -6.28 -1.31 10.01
CA GLY A 158 -6.59 -0.23 10.95
C GLY A 158 -8.03 -0.25 11.45
N LEU A 159 -8.46 0.89 12.01
CA LEU A 159 -9.83 1.07 12.50
C LEU A 159 -10.86 1.00 11.38
N GLU A 160 -10.49 1.33 10.15
CA GLU A 160 -11.36 1.22 8.99
C GLU A 160 -11.71 -0.24 8.70
N ARG A 161 -10.75 -1.17 8.81
CA ARG A 161 -11.01 -2.61 8.64
C ARG A 161 -11.89 -3.13 9.77
N CYS A 162 -11.57 -2.75 11.01
CA CYS A 162 -12.40 -3.06 12.17
C CYS A 162 -13.85 -2.56 12.03
N LEU A 163 -14.05 -1.36 11.47
CA LEU A 163 -15.37 -0.78 11.24
C LEU A 163 -16.23 -1.68 10.36
N TYR A 164 -15.71 -2.09 9.20
CA TYR A 164 -16.48 -2.89 8.25
C TYR A 164 -16.62 -4.35 8.69
N ASP A 165 -15.61 -4.92 9.37
CA ASP A 165 -15.72 -6.26 9.97
C ASP A 165 -16.81 -6.32 11.05
N LEU A 166 -16.99 -5.23 11.83
CA LEU A 166 -18.04 -5.12 12.85
C LEU A 166 -19.39 -4.67 12.29
N CYS A 167 -19.41 -3.94 11.18
CA CYS A 167 -20.62 -3.45 10.53
C CYS A 167 -20.66 -3.86 9.04
N PRO A 168 -20.91 -5.14 8.71
CA PRO A 168 -20.84 -5.64 7.33
C PRO A 168 -21.85 -4.99 6.37
N SER A 169 -22.94 -4.43 6.90
CA SER A 169 -23.97 -3.73 6.13
C SER A 169 -23.71 -2.23 5.99
N LEU A 170 -22.61 -1.70 6.56
CA LEU A 170 -22.27 -0.29 6.46
C LEU A 170 -21.79 0.02 5.03
N PRO A 171 -22.34 1.05 4.36
CA PRO A 171 -21.82 1.47 3.06
C PRO A 171 -20.41 2.03 3.20
N CYS A 172 -19.63 1.95 2.11
CA CYS A 172 -18.28 2.52 2.07
C CYS A 172 -18.30 4.01 2.46
N GLN A 173 -17.50 4.38 3.47
CA GLN A 173 -17.41 5.73 4.03
C GLN A 173 -16.35 6.60 3.34
N SER A 174 -15.71 6.10 2.27
CA SER A 174 -14.79 6.92 1.47
C SER A 174 -15.53 8.14 0.90
N PRO A 175 -15.01 9.38 1.04
CA PRO A 175 -15.69 10.57 0.51
C PRO A 175 -16.02 10.50 -0.99
N VAL A 176 -15.24 9.73 -1.75
CA VAL A 176 -15.43 9.57 -3.20
C VAL A 176 -16.58 8.61 -3.52
N VAL A 177 -16.83 7.64 -2.64
CA VAL A 177 -17.76 6.52 -2.87
C VAL A 177 -19.05 6.65 -2.05
N GLU A 178 -18.98 7.29 -0.88
CA GLU A 178 -20.09 7.50 0.05
C GLU A 178 -21.39 7.99 -0.64
N PRO A 179 -21.35 8.96 -1.58
CA PRO A 179 -22.56 9.45 -2.25
C PRO A 179 -23.32 8.39 -3.05
N TYR A 180 -22.67 7.27 -3.38
CA TYR A 180 -23.26 6.17 -4.16
C TYR A 180 -23.80 5.04 -3.27
N TYR A 181 -23.61 5.13 -1.94
CA TYR A 181 -24.15 4.17 -0.98
C TYR A 181 -23.79 2.71 -1.28
N ALA A 182 -22.53 2.45 -1.63
CA ALA A 182 -22.09 1.09 -1.97
C ALA A 182 -22.04 0.19 -0.72
N THR A 183 -22.95 -0.79 -0.63
CA THR A 183 -23.05 -1.70 0.53
C THR A 183 -22.36 -3.05 0.31
N ASN A 184 -22.05 -3.39 -0.94
CA ASN A 184 -21.36 -4.63 -1.32
C ASN A 184 -20.45 -4.36 -2.54
N LEU A 185 -19.69 -5.38 -2.98
CA LEU A 185 -18.73 -5.23 -4.08
C LEU A 185 -19.38 -5.05 -5.46
N VAL A 186 -20.63 -5.48 -5.64
CA VAL A 186 -21.41 -5.23 -6.87
C VAL A 186 -21.77 -3.75 -6.95
N ASP A 187 -22.36 -3.20 -5.88
CA ASP A 187 -22.70 -1.78 -5.78
C ASP A 187 -21.45 -0.91 -5.91
N PHE A 188 -20.34 -1.35 -5.31
CA PHE A 188 -19.05 -0.66 -5.39
C PHE A 188 -18.52 -0.59 -6.83
N GLY A 189 -18.58 -1.69 -7.58
CA GLY A 189 -18.22 -1.69 -9.00
C GLY A 189 -19.07 -0.73 -9.83
N ALA A 190 -20.38 -0.71 -9.59
CA ALA A 190 -21.30 0.22 -10.24
C ALA A 190 -21.01 1.69 -9.86
N ALA A 191 -20.66 1.93 -8.59
CA ALA A 191 -20.26 3.25 -8.12
C ALA A 191 -18.98 3.74 -8.82
N LEU A 192 -17.96 2.89 -8.93
CA LEU A 192 -16.71 3.25 -9.63
C LEU A 192 -16.95 3.60 -11.10
N GLU A 193 -17.76 2.83 -11.81
CA GLU A 193 -18.13 3.14 -13.19
C GLU A 193 -18.85 4.50 -13.30
N ALA A 194 -19.80 4.77 -12.40
CA ALA A 194 -20.51 6.05 -12.38
C ALA A 194 -19.61 7.24 -12.04
N ILE A 195 -18.63 7.06 -11.14
CA ILE A 195 -17.63 8.09 -10.79
C ILE A 195 -16.69 8.33 -11.98
N ALA A 196 -16.23 7.27 -12.63
CA ALA A 196 -15.39 7.35 -13.82
C ALA A 196 -16.10 8.06 -14.97
N ALA A 197 -17.40 7.80 -15.17
CA ALA A 197 -18.21 8.45 -16.20
C ALA A 197 -18.34 9.96 -16.00
N LYS A 198 -18.26 10.44 -14.75
CA LYS A 198 -18.24 11.88 -14.45
C LYS A 198 -16.86 12.52 -14.64
N GLY A 199 -15.81 11.73 -14.88
CA GLY A 199 -14.43 12.22 -15.02
C GLY A 199 -13.81 12.72 -13.72
N VAL A 200 -14.35 12.33 -12.56
CA VAL A 200 -13.88 12.77 -11.23
C VAL A 200 -12.99 11.72 -10.56
N LEU A 201 -12.89 10.52 -11.15
CA LEU A 201 -12.08 9.44 -10.60
C LEU A 201 -10.58 9.81 -10.64
N THR A 202 -9.94 9.80 -9.47
CA THR A 202 -8.51 10.10 -9.31
C THR A 202 -7.73 8.83 -8.93
N SER A 203 -6.41 8.89 -9.06
CA SER A 203 -5.51 7.79 -8.68
C SER A 203 -5.52 7.43 -7.18
N ASP A 204 -6.06 8.30 -6.31
CA ASP A 204 -6.23 8.04 -4.87
C ASP A 204 -7.63 7.49 -4.51
N VAL A 205 -8.40 6.99 -5.49
CA VAL A 205 -9.70 6.36 -5.20
C VAL A 205 -9.58 5.19 -4.21
N PHE A 206 -8.44 4.49 -4.21
CA PHE A 206 -8.14 3.44 -3.23
C PHE A 206 -7.55 4.04 -1.94
N ASP A 207 -8.37 4.84 -1.28
CA ASP A 207 -8.09 5.36 0.05
C ASP A 207 -8.19 4.27 1.14
N ARG A 208 -7.95 4.66 2.40
CA ARG A 208 -7.98 3.72 3.54
C ARG A 208 -9.35 3.04 3.70
N HIS A 209 -10.46 3.77 3.49
CA HIS A 209 -11.81 3.24 3.61
C HIS A 209 -12.16 2.30 2.46
N VAL A 210 -11.78 2.62 1.22
CA VAL A 210 -12.05 1.77 0.06
C VAL A 210 -11.32 0.43 0.19
N VAL A 211 -10.02 0.46 0.49
CA VAL A 211 -9.24 -0.78 0.60
C VAL A 211 -9.72 -1.63 1.77
N ALA A 212 -10.06 -1.00 2.91
CA ALA A 212 -10.59 -1.72 4.07
C ALA A 212 -11.98 -2.33 3.80
N PHE A 213 -12.84 -1.60 3.10
CA PHE A 213 -14.17 -2.09 2.68
C PHE A 213 -14.02 -3.31 1.77
N ILE A 214 -13.18 -3.23 0.74
CA ILE A 214 -12.93 -4.35 -0.19
C ILE A 214 -12.43 -5.59 0.57
N GLY A 215 -11.46 -5.40 1.46
CA GLY A 215 -10.89 -6.50 2.24
C GLY A 215 -11.91 -7.16 3.18
N SER A 216 -12.77 -6.37 3.83
CA SER A 216 -13.81 -6.90 4.73
C SER A 216 -14.87 -7.74 3.99
N GLN A 217 -15.16 -7.40 2.73
CA GLN A 217 -16.19 -8.06 1.93
C GLN A 217 -15.72 -9.37 1.30
N SER A 218 -14.42 -9.49 0.99
CA SER A 218 -13.87 -10.69 0.36
C SER A 218 -12.39 -10.86 0.64
N SER A 219 -12.05 -11.82 1.50
CA SER A 219 -10.66 -12.23 1.77
C SER A 219 -9.91 -12.73 0.53
N ALA A 220 -10.63 -13.14 -0.52
CA ALA A 220 -10.01 -13.56 -1.77
C ALA A 220 -9.35 -12.41 -2.58
N LEU A 221 -9.57 -11.16 -2.17
CA LEU A 221 -8.95 -9.97 -2.75
C LEU A 221 -7.70 -9.50 -1.96
N GLU A 222 -7.41 -10.15 -0.83
CA GLU A 222 -6.26 -9.77 0.01
C GLU A 222 -4.92 -9.79 -0.76
N PRO A 223 -4.63 -10.77 -1.66
CA PRO A 223 -3.40 -10.72 -2.46
C PRO A 223 -3.27 -9.44 -3.32
N GLN A 224 -4.36 -8.98 -3.93
CA GLN A 224 -4.37 -7.76 -4.75
C GLN A 224 -4.26 -6.51 -3.87
N ILE A 225 -4.86 -6.52 -2.69
CA ILE A 225 -4.71 -5.47 -1.69
C ILE A 225 -3.24 -5.36 -1.25
N GLU A 226 -2.57 -6.48 -0.98
CA GLU A 226 -1.14 -6.47 -0.63
C GLU A 226 -0.26 -5.94 -1.76
N LEU A 227 -0.55 -6.29 -3.02
CA LEU A 227 0.14 -5.71 -4.18
C LEU A 227 -0.03 -4.18 -4.23
N LEU A 228 -1.24 -3.69 -3.97
CA LEU A 228 -1.53 -2.26 -3.93
C LEU A 228 -0.79 -1.55 -2.78
N ARG A 229 -0.70 -2.18 -1.61
CA ARG A 229 0.11 -1.66 -0.48
C ARG A 229 1.60 -1.63 -0.84
N ALA A 230 2.12 -2.71 -1.43
CA ALA A 230 3.51 -2.84 -1.81
C ALA A 230 3.93 -1.84 -2.90
N ALA A 231 3.01 -1.48 -3.81
CA ALA A 231 3.24 -0.45 -4.83
C ALA A 231 3.49 0.95 -4.21
N GLY A 232 2.92 1.22 -3.04
CA GLY A 232 3.17 2.43 -2.26
C GLY A 232 2.80 3.71 -3.01
N LYS A 233 3.81 4.51 -3.37
CA LYS A 233 3.65 5.78 -4.11
C LYS A 233 4.23 5.74 -5.52
N ILE A 234 4.67 4.57 -6.00
CA ILE A 234 5.26 4.42 -7.32
C ILE A 234 4.11 4.39 -8.35
N PRO A 235 3.97 5.38 -9.25
CA PRO A 235 2.78 5.49 -10.11
C PRO A 235 2.55 4.26 -10.98
N SER A 236 3.59 3.77 -11.66
CA SER A 236 3.49 2.60 -12.54
C SER A 236 3.12 1.31 -11.79
N ALA A 237 3.73 1.08 -10.61
CA ALA A 237 3.39 -0.06 -9.78
C ALA A 237 1.95 0.05 -9.24
N THR A 238 1.53 1.26 -8.87
CA THR A 238 0.18 1.52 -8.35
C THR A 238 -0.87 1.31 -9.44
N ALA A 239 -0.60 1.76 -10.67
CA ALA A 239 -1.48 1.55 -11.82
C ALA A 239 -1.64 0.06 -12.14
N LEU A 240 -0.53 -0.72 -12.13
CA LEU A 240 -0.58 -2.17 -12.35
C LEU A 240 -1.34 -2.90 -11.22
N ALA A 241 -1.05 -2.59 -9.96
CA ALA A 241 -1.75 -3.20 -8.83
C ALA A 241 -3.24 -2.84 -8.82
N THR A 242 -3.58 -1.62 -9.24
CA THR A 242 -4.97 -1.16 -9.39
C THR A 242 -5.68 -1.93 -10.51
N LEU A 243 -5.03 -2.11 -11.66
CA LEU A 243 -5.56 -2.93 -12.76
C LEU A 243 -5.81 -4.38 -12.30
N ASP A 244 -4.86 -4.99 -11.59
CA ASP A 244 -5.01 -6.35 -11.06
C ASP A 244 -6.19 -6.45 -10.08
N LEU A 245 -6.35 -5.48 -9.18
CA LEU A 245 -7.47 -5.45 -8.24
C LEU A 245 -8.81 -5.28 -8.98
N LEU A 246 -8.89 -4.32 -9.89
CA LEU A 246 -10.09 -4.02 -10.66
C LEU A 246 -10.49 -5.16 -11.61
N GLU A 247 -9.52 -5.87 -12.19
CA GLU A 247 -9.76 -7.07 -13.00
C GLU A 247 -10.49 -8.14 -12.19
N VAL A 248 -9.97 -8.44 -11.00
CA VAL A 248 -10.55 -9.49 -10.15
C VAL A 248 -11.92 -9.06 -9.63
N LEU A 249 -12.08 -7.77 -9.29
CA LEU A 249 -13.35 -7.19 -8.88
C LEU A 249 -14.41 -7.31 -9.99
N GLN A 250 -14.10 -6.85 -11.20
CA GLN A 250 -15.02 -6.93 -12.34
C GLN A 250 -15.38 -8.39 -12.63
N ARG A 251 -14.38 -9.26 -12.74
CA ARG A 251 -14.59 -10.68 -13.09
C ARG A 251 -15.44 -11.43 -12.06
N ARG A 252 -15.33 -11.10 -10.76
CA ARG A 252 -16.01 -11.85 -9.68
C ARG A 252 -17.35 -11.24 -9.27
N PHE A 253 -17.45 -9.92 -9.23
CA PHE A 253 -18.56 -9.25 -8.56
C PHE A 253 -19.36 -8.33 -9.47
N ALA A 254 -18.77 -7.86 -10.59
CA ALA A 254 -19.46 -6.97 -11.50
C ALA A 254 -19.10 -7.29 -12.96
N PRO A 255 -19.54 -8.44 -13.50
CA PRO A 255 -19.13 -8.94 -14.82
C PRO A 255 -19.72 -8.12 -15.99
N THR A 256 -20.35 -6.99 -15.71
CA THR A 256 -20.89 -6.07 -16.71
C THR A 256 -19.77 -5.22 -17.32
N PRO A 257 -19.92 -4.77 -18.58
CA PRO A 257 -19.01 -3.81 -19.20
C PRO A 257 -18.91 -2.52 -18.37
N MET A 258 -17.70 -2.00 -18.20
CA MET A 258 -17.38 -0.79 -17.44
C MET A 258 -16.55 0.17 -18.31
N PRO A 259 -17.15 0.78 -19.35
CA PRO A 259 -16.41 1.55 -20.35
C PRO A 259 -15.69 2.76 -19.76
N ALA A 260 -16.33 3.49 -18.85
CA ALA A 260 -15.73 4.68 -18.27
C ALA A 260 -14.56 4.33 -17.35
N LEU A 261 -14.71 3.28 -16.52
CA LEU A 261 -13.64 2.80 -15.65
C LEU A 261 -12.49 2.19 -16.47
N THR A 262 -12.80 1.44 -17.54
CA THR A 262 -11.79 0.90 -18.45
C THR A 262 -11.00 2.02 -19.12
N SER A 263 -11.69 3.04 -19.64
CA SER A 263 -11.04 4.21 -20.24
C SER A 263 -10.16 4.96 -19.23
N TRP A 264 -10.64 5.15 -18.00
CA TRP A 264 -9.84 5.75 -16.93
C TRP A 264 -8.59 4.92 -16.63
N MET A 265 -8.73 3.60 -16.49
CA MET A 265 -7.61 2.71 -16.20
C MET A 265 -6.56 2.73 -17.32
N CYS A 266 -6.98 2.77 -18.59
CA CYS A 266 -6.07 2.91 -19.73
C CYS A 266 -5.22 4.20 -19.64
N ARG A 267 -5.81 5.33 -19.21
CA ARG A 267 -5.05 6.57 -18.99
C ARG A 267 -4.06 6.45 -17.84
N GLU A 268 -4.45 5.83 -16.73
CA GLU A 268 -3.53 5.60 -15.61
C GLU A 268 -2.35 4.70 -16.00
N LEU A 269 -2.54 3.79 -16.96
CA LEU A 269 -1.49 2.91 -17.50
C LEU A 269 -0.52 3.62 -18.45
N ASP A 270 -0.76 4.88 -18.85
CA ASP A 270 0.17 5.66 -19.67
C ASP A 270 1.55 5.78 -18.98
N CYS A 271 1.58 5.90 -17.65
CA CYS A 271 2.83 5.93 -16.90
C CYS A 271 3.64 4.62 -16.99
N VAL A 272 2.97 3.50 -17.26
CA VAL A 272 3.63 2.20 -17.50
C VAL A 272 4.14 2.13 -18.95
N MET A 273 3.36 2.65 -19.90
CA MET A 273 3.74 2.72 -21.31
C MET A 273 5.00 3.57 -21.54
N ASP A 274 5.18 4.63 -20.75
CA ASP A 274 6.36 5.50 -20.81
C ASP A 274 7.66 4.80 -20.37
N LEU A 275 7.57 3.72 -19.59
CA LEU A 275 8.73 2.91 -19.19
C LEU A 275 9.31 2.09 -20.37
N ILE A 276 8.51 1.80 -21.39
CA ILE A 276 8.92 1.03 -22.56
C ILE A 276 9.83 1.91 -23.42
N ARG A 277 11.07 1.48 -23.69
CA ARG A 277 12.07 2.26 -24.44
C ARG A 277 11.81 2.20 -25.95
N SER A 278 11.38 1.06 -26.47
CA SER A 278 11.12 0.89 -27.89
C SER A 278 9.89 1.68 -28.35
N LYS A 279 10.11 2.70 -29.20
CA LYS A 279 9.03 3.48 -29.84
C LYS A 279 8.05 2.59 -30.62
N LYS A 280 8.57 1.58 -31.33
CA LYS A 280 7.75 0.62 -32.09
C LYS A 280 6.85 -0.18 -31.16
N ARG A 281 7.38 -0.70 -30.05
CA ARG A 281 6.60 -1.47 -29.07
C ARG A 281 5.55 -0.62 -28.39
N ARG A 282 5.93 0.60 -27.98
CA ARG A 282 5.01 1.56 -27.38
C ARG A 282 3.85 1.87 -28.32
N GLY A 283 4.13 2.08 -29.61
CA GLY A 283 3.10 2.29 -30.65
C GLY A 283 2.15 1.10 -30.78
N LEU A 284 2.68 -0.12 -30.89
CA LEU A 284 1.87 -1.34 -30.99
C LEU A 284 0.99 -1.57 -29.74
N MET A 285 1.53 -1.31 -28.55
CA MET A 285 0.76 -1.46 -27.32
C MET A 285 -0.30 -0.36 -27.19
N ALA A 286 -0.02 0.88 -27.61
CA ALA A 286 -0.99 1.96 -27.60
C ALA A 286 -2.18 1.66 -28.54
N GLU A 287 -1.90 1.12 -29.74
CA GLU A 287 -2.93 0.69 -30.68
C GLU A 287 -3.81 -0.44 -30.09
N LYS A 288 -3.17 -1.43 -29.43
CA LYS A 288 -3.91 -2.47 -28.68
C LYS A 288 -4.78 -1.86 -27.58
N MET A 289 -4.26 -0.90 -26.80
CA MET A 289 -5.04 -0.24 -25.74
C MET A 289 -6.29 0.43 -26.29
N ALA A 290 -6.13 1.18 -27.38
CA ALA A 290 -7.21 1.88 -28.06
C ALA A 290 -8.31 0.91 -28.52
N SER A 291 -7.93 -0.27 -29.02
CA SER A 291 -8.90 -1.30 -29.43
C SER A 291 -9.73 -1.85 -28.26
N ILE A 292 -9.12 -2.05 -27.08
CA ILE A 292 -9.77 -2.65 -25.90
C ILE A 292 -10.76 -1.69 -25.25
N ILE A 293 -10.50 -0.38 -25.32
CA ILE A 293 -11.42 0.64 -24.79
C ILE A 293 -12.84 0.47 -25.39
N SER A 294 -12.94 0.02 -26.64
CA SER A 294 -14.23 -0.25 -27.29
C SER A 294 -15.00 -1.43 -26.67
N GLY A 295 -14.29 -2.42 -26.11
CA GLY A 295 -14.85 -3.60 -25.47
C GLY A 295 -15.21 -3.42 -23.98
N ALA A 296 -14.75 -2.32 -23.35
CA ALA A 296 -15.14 -1.93 -22.00
C ALA A 296 -14.86 -2.98 -20.89
N SER A 297 -13.79 -3.75 -21.04
CA SER A 297 -13.43 -4.86 -20.15
C SER A 297 -12.03 -4.70 -19.57
N LEU A 298 -11.95 -4.50 -18.24
CA LEU A 298 -10.67 -4.45 -17.50
C LEU A 298 -9.97 -5.81 -17.54
N THR A 299 -10.75 -6.91 -17.55
CA THR A 299 -10.21 -8.26 -17.73
C THR A 299 -9.50 -8.42 -19.07
N GLU A 300 -10.02 -7.81 -20.14
CA GLU A 300 -9.38 -7.84 -21.45
C GLU A 300 -8.12 -6.97 -21.47
N VAL A 301 -8.12 -5.81 -20.81
CA VAL A 301 -6.92 -4.96 -20.64
C VAL A 301 -5.79 -5.75 -19.98
N ALA A 302 -6.06 -6.37 -18.82
CA ALA A 302 -5.07 -7.12 -18.05
C ALA A 302 -4.48 -8.30 -18.86
N ARG A 303 -5.33 -9.05 -19.55
CA ARG A 303 -4.89 -10.22 -20.35
C ARG A 303 -4.11 -9.84 -21.60
N THR A 304 -4.52 -8.78 -22.29
CA THR A 304 -3.97 -8.46 -23.61
C THR A 304 -2.65 -7.70 -23.53
N MET A 305 -2.48 -6.88 -22.49
CA MET A 305 -1.31 -6.01 -22.38
C MET A 305 -0.06 -6.70 -21.86
N ASP A 306 -0.20 -7.62 -20.89
CA ASP A 306 0.92 -8.31 -20.21
C ASP A 306 2.16 -7.40 -20.03
N PHE A 307 1.96 -6.28 -19.35
CA PHE A 307 3.00 -5.27 -19.12
C PHE A 307 4.29 -5.84 -18.51
N PRO A 308 4.25 -6.76 -17.51
CA PRO A 308 5.47 -7.31 -16.93
C PRO A 308 6.35 -8.00 -17.98
N SER A 309 5.76 -8.83 -18.84
CA SER A 309 6.49 -9.50 -19.92
C SER A 309 7.00 -8.50 -20.96
N ALA A 310 6.18 -7.50 -21.32
CA ALA A 310 6.55 -6.48 -22.29
C ALA A 310 7.74 -5.63 -21.82
N LEU A 311 7.76 -5.22 -20.54
CA LEU A 311 8.86 -4.45 -19.94
C LEU A 311 10.14 -5.26 -19.85
N LYS A 312 10.06 -6.51 -19.35
CA LYS A 312 11.22 -7.40 -19.24
C LYS A 312 11.87 -7.66 -20.60
N ARG A 313 11.05 -7.90 -21.62
CA ARG A 313 11.55 -8.15 -22.98
C ARG A 313 12.16 -6.88 -23.58
N ASP A 314 11.59 -5.71 -23.33
CA ASP A 314 12.12 -4.43 -23.83
C ASP A 314 13.47 -4.11 -23.19
N GLU A 315 13.61 -4.37 -21.89
CA GLU A 315 14.87 -4.22 -21.18
C GLU A 315 15.97 -5.13 -21.73
N ASN A 316 15.66 -6.41 -22.00
CA ASN A 316 16.62 -7.34 -22.57
C ASN A 316 17.04 -6.94 -24.00
N GLU A 317 16.08 -6.63 -24.86
CA GLU A 317 16.38 -6.17 -26.23
C GLU A 317 17.21 -4.89 -26.22
N TYR A 318 16.95 -3.98 -25.28
CA TYR A 318 17.77 -2.78 -25.12
C TYR A 318 19.22 -3.11 -24.74
N LYS A 319 19.43 -4.04 -23.80
CA LYS A 319 20.77 -4.49 -23.40
C LYS A 319 21.53 -5.08 -24.60
N ASP A 320 20.85 -5.90 -25.39
CA ASP A 320 21.44 -6.52 -26.59
C ASP A 320 21.84 -5.46 -27.63
N VAL A 321 20.96 -4.48 -27.89
CA VAL A 321 21.24 -3.37 -28.82
C VAL A 321 22.41 -2.51 -28.36
N VAL A 322 22.56 -2.25 -27.05
CA VAL A 322 23.71 -1.50 -26.52
C VAL A 322 25.03 -2.26 -26.75
N ILE A 323 25.02 -3.57 -26.54
CA ILE A 323 26.19 -4.42 -26.78
C ILE A 323 26.54 -4.44 -28.28
N GLU A 324 25.54 -4.61 -29.14
CA GLU A 324 25.71 -4.61 -30.59
C GLU A 324 26.25 -3.27 -31.09
N PHE A 325 25.71 -2.15 -30.60
CA PHE A 325 26.17 -0.81 -30.95
C PHE A 325 27.64 -0.60 -30.56
N ALA A 326 28.04 -1.01 -29.35
CA ALA A 326 29.42 -0.93 -28.90
C ALA A 326 30.37 -1.77 -29.77
N ASN A 327 29.96 -2.98 -30.15
CA ASN A 327 30.72 -3.84 -31.06
C ASN A 327 30.86 -3.22 -32.45
N ASN A 328 29.77 -2.66 -32.99
CA ASN A 328 29.76 -1.98 -34.28
C ASN A 328 30.67 -0.74 -34.27
N GLU A 329 30.70 0.04 -33.18
CA GLU A 329 31.66 1.14 -33.02
C GLU A 329 33.13 0.67 -33.07
N ILE A 330 33.45 -0.43 -32.38
CA ILE A 330 34.80 -1.00 -32.39
C ILE A 330 35.18 -1.45 -33.81
N GLN A 331 34.27 -2.11 -34.53
CA GLN A 331 34.49 -2.53 -35.91
C GLN A 331 34.67 -1.33 -36.84
N LEU A 332 33.82 -0.30 -36.72
CA LEU A 332 33.94 0.94 -37.50
C LEU A 332 35.30 1.62 -37.26
N ARG A 333 35.79 1.66 -36.02
CA ARG A 333 37.13 2.20 -35.72
C ARG A 333 38.23 1.37 -36.38
N LYS A 334 38.15 0.03 -36.33
CA LYS A 334 39.12 -0.86 -36.99
C LYS A 334 39.13 -0.67 -38.51
N ILE A 335 37.95 -0.58 -39.14
CA ILE A 335 37.83 -0.33 -40.58
C ILE A 335 38.42 1.04 -40.94
N ARG A 336 38.08 2.10 -40.20
CA ARG A 336 38.68 3.44 -40.43
C ARG A 336 40.20 3.43 -40.29
N GLN A 337 40.74 2.74 -39.30
CA GLN A 337 42.19 2.57 -39.16
C GLN A 337 42.80 1.77 -40.32
N GLY A 338 42.14 0.70 -40.77
CA GLY A 338 42.55 -0.09 -41.93
C GLY A 338 42.60 0.72 -43.22
N VAL A 339 41.56 1.50 -43.50
CA VAL A 339 41.51 2.44 -44.64
C VAL A 339 42.66 3.45 -44.56
N SER A 340 42.90 4.07 -43.39
CA SER A 340 44.00 5.02 -43.23
C SER A 340 45.39 4.39 -43.45
N ARG A 341 45.56 3.09 -43.14
CA ARG A 341 46.79 2.35 -43.42
C ARG A 341 46.94 2.04 -44.91
N LEU A 342 45.86 1.65 -45.57
CA LEU A 342 45.84 1.39 -47.01
C LEU A 342 46.12 2.68 -47.80
N ASP A 343 45.55 3.82 -47.41
CA ASP A 343 45.85 5.12 -48.04
C ASP A 343 47.32 5.49 -47.89
N ARG A 344 47.91 5.30 -46.70
CA ARG A 344 49.35 5.50 -46.50
C ARG A 344 50.20 4.55 -47.36
N MET A 345 49.81 3.27 -47.44
CA MET A 345 50.52 2.29 -48.27
C MET A 345 50.41 2.60 -49.76
N ALA A 346 49.23 3.04 -50.23
CA ALA A 346 49.01 3.45 -51.62
C ALA A 346 49.84 4.69 -51.98
N GLN A 347 49.96 5.66 -51.07
CA GLN A 347 50.88 6.79 -51.26
C GLN A 347 52.34 6.31 -51.39
N VAL A 348 52.82 5.47 -50.48
CA VAL A 348 54.22 4.99 -50.49
C VAL A 348 54.52 4.13 -51.74
N THR A 349 53.63 3.21 -52.11
CA THR A 349 53.80 2.36 -53.30
C THR A 349 53.62 3.13 -54.61
N GLY A 350 52.72 4.10 -54.65
CA GLY A 350 52.55 5.02 -55.77
C GLY A 350 53.80 5.88 -56.03
N PHE A 351 54.44 6.38 -54.96
CA PHE A 351 55.72 7.08 -55.08
C PHE A 351 56.83 6.18 -55.63
N GLY A 352 56.90 4.91 -55.20
CA GLY A 352 57.88 3.95 -55.72
C GLY A 352 57.69 3.62 -57.20
N GLY A 353 56.43 3.42 -57.64
CA GLY A 353 56.10 3.13 -59.04
C GLY A 353 56.36 4.32 -59.98
N VAL A 354 55.99 5.53 -59.57
CA VAL A 354 56.26 6.76 -60.35
C VAL A 354 57.75 7.04 -60.45
N ALA A 355 58.52 6.81 -59.37
CA ALA A 355 59.97 6.97 -59.40
C ALA A 355 60.64 5.98 -60.38
N ALA A 356 60.19 4.72 -60.42
CA ALA A 356 60.74 3.71 -61.33
C ALA A 356 60.43 3.99 -62.81
N ILE A 357 59.22 4.48 -63.11
CA ILE A 357 58.86 4.90 -64.47
C ILE A 357 59.66 6.16 -64.84
N GLY A 358 59.79 7.12 -63.92
CA GLY A 358 60.57 8.33 -64.12
C GLY A 358 62.04 8.06 -64.42
N THR A 359 62.67 7.12 -63.69
CA THR A 359 64.07 6.74 -63.95
C THR A 359 64.23 6.00 -65.27
N LEU A 360 63.28 5.15 -65.66
CA LEU A 360 63.29 4.48 -66.98
C LEU A 360 63.16 5.48 -68.13
N VAL A 361 62.23 6.45 -68.03
CA VAL A 361 62.07 7.51 -69.02
C VAL A 361 63.33 8.38 -69.08
N TRP A 362 63.89 8.75 -67.94
CA TRP A 362 65.12 9.55 -67.89
C TRP A 362 66.31 8.79 -68.50
N ALA A 363 66.47 7.50 -68.22
CA ALA A 363 67.50 6.66 -68.82
C ALA A 363 67.34 6.56 -70.35
N LEU A 364 66.11 6.42 -70.85
CA LEU A 364 65.82 6.44 -72.29
C LEU A 364 66.18 7.78 -72.95
N VAL A 365 65.86 8.90 -72.29
CA VAL A 365 66.22 10.24 -72.79
C VAL A 365 67.74 10.43 -72.82
N VAL A 366 68.46 9.97 -71.79
CA VAL A 366 69.92 10.04 -71.76
C VAL A 366 70.54 9.17 -72.85
N VAL A 367 70.05 7.95 -73.06
CA VAL A 367 70.52 7.08 -74.16
C VAL A 367 70.27 7.74 -75.52
N PHE A 368 69.11 8.36 -75.71
CA PHE A 368 68.80 9.08 -76.95
C PHE A 368 69.72 10.28 -77.17
N PHE A 369 70.05 11.05 -76.13
CA PHE A 369 70.99 12.18 -76.25
C PHE A 369 72.44 11.75 -76.46
N VAL A 370 72.89 10.68 -75.78
CA VAL A 370 74.28 10.21 -75.86
C VAL A 370 74.57 9.48 -77.18
N PHE A 371 73.60 8.74 -77.72
CA PHE A 371 73.80 7.96 -78.97
C PHE A 371 73.14 8.58 -80.21
N GLY A 372 72.17 9.48 -80.07
CA GLY A 372 71.48 10.14 -81.18
C GLY A 372 72.10 11.47 -81.63
N GLY A 373 72.98 12.09 -80.83
CA GLY A 373 73.61 13.37 -81.16
C GLY A 373 74.91 13.30 -81.97
N GLY A 374 75.26 12.14 -82.50
CA GLY A 374 76.56 11.88 -83.16
C GLY A 374 76.50 11.75 -84.68
N SER A 375 75.59 12.46 -85.35
CA SER A 375 75.57 12.53 -86.82
C SER A 375 75.13 13.91 -87.32
N GLU A 376 76.01 14.89 -87.18
CA GLU A 376 76.17 15.97 -88.16
C GLU A 376 77.66 16.16 -88.45
#